data_AF-A0A1Z5J7M4-F1
#
_entry.id   AF-A0A1Z5J7M4-F1
#
_cell.length_a   1.000
_cell.length_b   1.000
_cell.length_c   1.000
_cell.angle_alpha   90.00
_cell.angle_beta   90.00
_cell.angle_gamma   90.00
#
_symmetry.space_group_name_H-M   'P 1'
#
loop_
_entity.id
_entity.type
_entity.pdbx_description
1 polymer ?
#
loop_
_entity_poly.entity_id
_entity_poly.type
_entity_poly.pdbx_seq_one_letter_code
_entity_poly.pdbx_strand_id
1 'polypeptide(L)'
;MGNTTGKIRSGPFLLFFLGVLSLYSLTNEKLSFRFCEYEKNTSLTQLPIDNETRPSPKHPTQRTVHFLHPSDFGSYGEYYSGMWWQRLDSFLNTNYDDMGVPEDVAFQSYIYHHYRDIRLTQDWLDFMVEHWSQYVKRMMAFPVQHNVTQQLTSILTQYIQRTEPYDLSPDAVAPATLAVLPVRVTSGIAEENDLLALELAATLISLWKVGMGRAIVVGISEHEQVLANQSFALVRDQMASFGRAMELHSIEYDGVSLEGKRLVAKLAALGLQTAFKQLDQQIEPDHVQAWLGSNPSRWKYVYFSEPDLVLNMRYDAIPAISELLREGILMAAHRTEAVPHERDFPLVDPQTVVNRVLPKQGLFSVVHDLDPDDSACCDHGRFYPAHRANPLVLDEVRFNAGCRSSWVYCGFLRDDIDYHNPATIMETHYRLIGYPLFTIKGGTGVPLVGSHQRMCLPQKRDLCNG
;
A
#
# COMPACT_ATOMS: atom_id res chain seq x y z
N MET A 1 -7.22 -10.48 71.86
CA MET A 1 -7.09 -9.65 73.08
C MET A 1 -5.63 -9.30 73.25
N GLY A 2 -5.29 -8.03 73.51
CA GLY A 2 -3.98 -7.62 74.03
C GLY A 2 -3.15 -6.68 73.15
N ASN A 3 -3.50 -5.40 73.17
CA ASN A 3 -2.64 -4.25 72.84
C ASN A 3 -1.54 -4.05 73.90
N THR A 4 -0.40 -3.43 73.54
CA THR A 4 0.31 -2.30 74.23
C THR A 4 1.75 -2.18 73.68
N THR A 5 2.09 -1.17 72.87
CA THR A 5 2.62 0.18 73.20
C THR A 5 3.90 0.23 74.07
N GLY A 6 4.97 0.81 73.51
CA GLY A 6 6.13 1.34 74.23
C GLY A 6 6.80 2.48 73.44
N LYS A 7 6.88 3.66 74.05
CA LYS A 7 7.22 4.97 73.48
C LYS A 7 8.56 5.51 74.06
N ILE A 8 9.41 6.07 73.18
CA ILE A 8 10.20 7.34 73.25
C ILE A 8 11.31 7.56 74.30
N ARG A 9 12.51 7.96 73.80
CA ARG A 9 13.40 9.15 74.10
C ARG A 9 14.88 8.73 74.06
N SER A 10 15.88 9.46 73.55
CA SER A 10 16.10 10.85 73.11
C SER A 10 17.46 10.94 72.35
N GLY A 11 17.64 11.90 71.42
CA GLY A 11 18.84 12.10 70.56
C GLY A 11 20.08 12.72 71.26
N PRO A 12 20.93 13.58 70.63
CA PRO A 12 21.06 14.01 69.23
C PRO A 12 22.52 13.95 68.67
N PHE A 13 22.73 14.04 67.35
CA PHE A 13 23.97 14.54 66.70
C PHE A 13 23.68 14.86 65.21
N LEU A 14 23.24 16.08 64.90
CA LEU A 14 23.93 17.18 64.17
C LEU A 14 24.82 16.86 62.95
N LEU A 15 24.48 17.55 61.86
CA LEU A 15 25.27 18.01 60.67
C LEU A 15 25.55 16.93 59.59
N PHE A 16 25.34 17.14 58.28
CA PHE A 16 25.73 18.27 57.42
C PHE A 16 24.85 18.36 56.14
N PHE A 17 24.38 19.58 55.85
CA PHE A 17 24.19 20.25 54.53
C PHE A 17 23.17 19.74 53.48
N LEU A 18 22.05 20.47 53.42
CA LEU A 18 21.29 20.81 52.21
C LEU A 18 21.31 22.33 52.07
N GLY A 19 21.52 22.83 50.85
CA GLY A 19 21.29 24.23 50.52
C GLY A 19 22.01 24.64 49.24
N VAL A 20 21.27 24.72 48.13
CA VAL A 20 21.00 25.95 47.38
C VAL A 20 20.00 25.58 46.27
N LEU A 21 18.79 26.10 46.42
CA LEU A 21 17.77 26.19 45.37
C LEU A 21 17.60 27.68 45.08
N SER A 22 17.46 27.99 43.79
CA SER A 22 16.85 29.20 43.21
C SER A 22 17.77 30.30 42.67
N LEU A 23 17.36 30.76 41.47
CA LEU A 23 17.66 32.01 40.76
C LEU A 23 18.87 32.03 39.80
N TYR A 24 18.61 31.62 38.55
CA TYR A 24 19.04 32.30 37.31
C TYR A 24 17.94 32.00 36.26
N SER A 25 16.97 32.91 36.04
CA SER A 25 17.02 33.99 35.05
C SER A 25 17.51 33.53 33.68
N LEU A 26 16.65 32.88 32.92
CA LEU A 26 16.81 32.66 31.47
C LEU A 26 16.44 33.96 30.76
N THR A 27 17.46 34.75 30.44
CA THR A 27 17.34 35.85 29.49
C THR A 27 17.40 35.31 28.07
N ASN A 28 16.35 35.62 27.29
CA ASN A 28 16.30 35.76 25.83
C ASN A 28 17.62 35.45 25.08
N GLU A 29 17.78 34.22 24.60
CA GLU A 29 18.54 33.97 23.39
C GLU A 29 17.57 33.56 22.29
N LYS A 30 17.51 34.42 21.26
CA LYS A 30 16.87 34.13 19.98
C LYS A 30 17.50 32.86 19.41
N LEU A 31 16.76 31.76 19.47
CA LEU A 31 16.98 30.59 18.62
C LEU A 31 16.69 31.00 17.17
N SER A 32 17.72 31.54 16.52
CA SER A 32 17.81 31.70 15.08
C SER A 32 17.92 30.29 14.47
N PHE A 33 16.78 29.73 14.07
CA PHE A 33 16.76 28.54 13.23
C PHE A 33 17.37 28.89 11.88
N ARG A 34 18.62 28.46 11.64
CA ARG A 34 19.13 28.30 10.28
C ARG A 34 18.43 27.09 9.68
N PHE A 35 17.30 27.35 9.02
CA PHE A 35 16.90 26.47 7.92
C PHE A 35 18.10 26.39 6.98
N CYS A 36 18.54 25.17 6.64
CA CYS A 36 19.41 25.02 5.49
C CYS A 36 18.74 25.76 4.34
N GLU A 37 19.42 26.76 3.80
CA GLU A 37 19.01 27.46 2.60
C GLU A 37 18.86 26.40 1.50
N TYR A 38 17.61 26.02 1.24
CA TYR A 38 17.22 25.41 -0.01
C TYR A 38 17.32 26.55 -1.03
N GLU A 39 18.55 26.87 -1.44
CA GLU A 39 18.81 27.90 -2.41
C GLU A 39 18.03 27.58 -3.69
N LYS A 40 17.15 28.52 -4.01
CA LYS A 40 16.59 28.78 -5.33
C LYS A 40 17.64 28.54 -6.41
N ASN A 41 17.58 27.39 -7.07
CA ASN A 41 18.11 27.25 -8.42
C ASN A 41 17.38 26.17 -9.21
N THR A 42 16.11 26.45 -9.51
CA THR A 42 15.52 26.11 -10.81
C THR A 42 14.34 27.04 -11.01
N SER A 43 14.46 28.01 -11.92
CA SER A 43 13.27 28.56 -12.55
C SER A 43 12.59 27.42 -13.33
N LEU A 44 11.57 26.81 -12.73
CA LEU A 44 10.58 26.05 -13.47
C LEU A 44 9.76 27.06 -14.26
N THR A 45 10.28 27.46 -15.41
CA THR A 45 9.51 28.06 -16.49
C THR A 45 8.33 27.14 -16.77
N GLN A 46 7.13 27.74 -16.77
CA GLN A 46 5.88 27.13 -17.19
C GLN A 46 6.08 26.35 -18.49
N LEU A 47 5.75 25.05 -18.47
CA LEU A 47 5.71 24.23 -19.67
C LEU A 47 4.53 24.71 -20.54
N PRO A 48 4.69 24.79 -21.88
CA PRO A 48 3.60 25.13 -22.77
C PRO A 48 2.51 24.06 -22.72
N ILE A 49 1.25 24.49 -22.72
CA ILE A 49 0.10 23.62 -22.95
C ILE A 49 0.06 23.37 -24.46
N ASP A 50 0.74 22.33 -24.91
CA ASP A 50 0.66 21.87 -26.29
C ASP A 50 -0.64 21.09 -26.48
N ASN A 51 -1.61 21.74 -27.13
CA ASN A 51 -2.73 21.09 -27.79
C ASN A 51 -2.20 20.40 -29.06
N GLU A 52 -1.67 19.18 -28.92
CA GLU A 52 -1.34 18.35 -30.08
C GLU A 52 -2.12 17.03 -30.08
N THR A 53 -2.73 16.79 -31.25
CA THR A 53 -3.33 15.56 -31.73
C THR A 53 -2.53 14.32 -31.35
N ARG A 54 -3.20 13.39 -30.64
CA ARG A 54 -2.69 12.10 -30.13
C ARG A 54 -1.94 11.32 -31.24
N PRO A 55 -0.60 11.22 -31.19
CA PRO A 55 0.14 10.31 -32.05
C PRO A 55 -0.24 8.88 -31.66
N SER A 56 -0.46 8.01 -32.65
CA SER A 56 -0.52 6.57 -32.43
C SER A 56 0.77 6.12 -31.71
N PRO A 57 0.68 5.30 -30.65
CA PRO A 57 1.83 4.93 -29.84
C PRO A 57 2.77 4.08 -30.69
N LYS A 58 3.80 4.71 -31.28
CA LYS A 58 4.98 4.00 -31.72
C LYS A 58 5.55 3.35 -30.47
N HIS A 59 5.66 2.01 -30.46
CA HIS A 59 6.24 1.25 -29.36
C HIS A 59 7.46 2.00 -28.80
N PRO A 60 7.41 2.49 -27.55
CA PRO A 60 8.54 3.20 -26.98
C PRO A 60 9.74 2.25 -27.02
N THR A 61 10.88 2.77 -27.48
CA THR A 61 12.15 2.06 -27.50
C THR A 61 12.36 1.39 -26.13
N GLN A 62 12.58 0.07 -26.14
CA GLN A 62 12.75 -0.73 -24.93
C GLN A 62 13.83 -0.11 -24.03
N ARG A 63 13.42 0.53 -22.94
CA ARG A 63 14.36 1.13 -21.98
C ARG A 63 14.93 0.06 -21.06
N THR A 64 16.02 0.40 -20.41
CA THR A 64 16.55 -0.39 -19.30
C THR A 64 15.72 -0.11 -18.04
N VAL A 65 15.21 -1.18 -17.41
CA VAL A 65 14.65 -1.15 -16.07
C VAL A 65 15.77 -1.43 -15.09
N HIS A 66 15.89 -0.58 -14.07
CA HIS A 66 16.88 -0.75 -13.01
C HIS A 66 16.20 -1.35 -11.78
N PHE A 67 16.94 -2.20 -11.07
CA PHE A 67 16.46 -2.90 -9.87
C PHE A 67 17.40 -2.59 -8.71
N LEU A 68 16.82 -2.47 -7.52
CA LEU A 68 17.60 -2.34 -6.29
C LEU A 68 18.45 -3.59 -6.09
N HIS A 69 19.69 -3.38 -5.66
CA HIS A 69 20.61 -4.48 -5.36
C HIS A 69 20.21 -5.12 -4.01
N PRO A 70 20.39 -6.43 -3.82
CA PRO A 70 20.12 -7.07 -2.54
C PRO A 70 20.80 -6.43 -1.31
N SER A 71 21.93 -5.73 -1.51
CA SER A 71 22.63 -4.98 -0.45
C SER A 71 21.92 -3.70 -0.03
N ASP A 72 20.98 -3.20 -0.83
CA ASP A 72 20.24 -1.97 -0.56
C ASP A 72 19.16 -2.20 0.51
N PHE A 73 18.86 -3.47 0.80
CA PHE A 73 17.93 -3.89 1.85
C PHE A 73 18.67 -4.16 3.17
N GLY A 74 18.19 -3.55 4.25
CA GLY A 74 18.67 -3.81 5.61
C GLY A 74 17.83 -4.80 6.41
N SER A 75 16.58 -5.03 6.03
CA SER A 75 15.67 -5.95 6.72
C SER A 75 14.55 -6.45 5.81
N TYR A 76 13.88 -7.51 6.25
CA TYR A 76 12.73 -8.10 5.56
C TYR A 76 11.50 -7.17 5.47
N GLY A 77 11.44 -6.13 6.30
CA GLY A 77 10.35 -5.14 6.20
C GLY A 77 10.48 -4.18 5.02
N GLU A 78 11.63 -4.16 4.32
CA GLU A 78 11.90 -3.16 3.27
C GLU A 78 11.35 -3.54 1.89
N TYR A 79 11.13 -4.83 1.65
CA TYR A 79 10.54 -5.34 0.41
C TYR A 79 9.07 -5.72 0.58
N TYR A 80 8.54 -5.69 1.81
CA TYR A 80 7.17 -6.11 2.06
C TYR A 80 6.20 -5.17 1.35
N SER A 81 5.24 -5.74 0.65
CA SER A 81 4.17 -4.97 0.00
C SER A 81 2.79 -5.59 0.13
N GLY A 82 2.66 -6.68 0.89
CA GLY A 82 1.43 -7.49 0.93
C GLY A 82 1.17 -8.27 -0.36
N MET A 83 2.10 -8.21 -1.31
CA MET A 83 1.96 -8.84 -2.62
C MET A 83 3.32 -9.36 -3.12
N TRP A 84 3.27 -10.28 -4.08
CA TRP A 84 4.45 -10.76 -4.79
C TRP A 84 4.06 -11.42 -6.11
N TRP A 85 5.03 -11.54 -7.01
CA TRP A 85 4.93 -12.29 -8.25
C TRP A 85 6.13 -13.23 -8.36
N GLN A 86 5.89 -14.53 -8.55
CA GLN A 86 6.95 -15.53 -8.66
C GLN A 86 6.58 -16.65 -9.64
N ARG A 87 7.56 -17.51 -9.96
CA ARG A 87 7.30 -18.75 -10.70
C ARG A 87 6.46 -19.72 -9.90
N LEU A 88 5.66 -20.50 -10.63
CA LEU A 88 4.80 -21.52 -10.07
C LEU A 88 5.58 -22.59 -9.29
N ASP A 89 6.72 -23.05 -9.78
CA ASP A 89 7.54 -24.05 -9.08
C ASP A 89 8.04 -23.56 -7.72
N SER A 90 8.48 -22.30 -7.64
CA SER A 90 8.87 -21.68 -6.38
C SER A 90 7.71 -21.59 -5.40
N PHE A 91 6.52 -21.20 -5.88
CA PHE A 91 5.30 -21.17 -5.10
C PHE A 91 4.92 -22.56 -4.56
N LEU A 92 4.96 -23.60 -5.41
CA LEU A 92 4.60 -24.96 -5.02
C LEU A 92 5.57 -25.58 -4.00
N ASN A 93 6.81 -25.11 -3.96
CA ASN A 93 7.84 -25.54 -3.02
C ASN A 93 7.90 -24.71 -1.73
N THR A 94 7.15 -23.60 -1.65
CA THR A 94 7.10 -22.76 -0.45
C THR A 94 6.20 -23.42 0.62
N ASN A 95 6.65 -23.45 1.87
CA ASN A 95 5.87 -23.96 2.99
C ASN A 95 4.96 -22.87 3.58
N TYR A 96 3.66 -22.98 3.34
CA TYR A 96 2.65 -22.07 3.92
C TYR A 96 1.92 -22.66 5.13
N ASP A 97 2.39 -23.77 5.70
CA ASP A 97 1.75 -24.37 6.87
C ASP A 97 2.00 -23.57 8.15
N ASP A 98 3.13 -22.88 8.25
CA ASP A 98 3.53 -22.09 9.42
C ASP A 98 3.21 -20.60 9.24
N MET A 99 1.94 -20.25 9.44
CA MET A 99 1.43 -18.88 9.33
C MET A 99 0.57 -18.55 10.54
N GLY A 100 0.91 -17.46 11.23
CA GLY A 100 0.19 -16.89 12.36
C GLY A 100 -0.61 -15.63 12.01
N VAL A 101 -0.27 -14.92 10.94
CA VAL A 101 -0.97 -13.72 10.46
C VAL A 101 -1.10 -13.71 8.93
N PRO A 102 -2.07 -12.96 8.34
CA PRO A 102 -2.24 -12.88 6.89
C PRO A 102 -0.97 -12.50 6.13
N GLU A 103 -0.17 -11.59 6.69
CA GLU A 103 1.06 -11.07 6.09
C GLU A 103 2.15 -12.13 5.93
N ASP A 104 2.07 -13.24 6.68
CA ASP A 104 3.03 -14.35 6.61
C ASP A 104 3.08 -14.99 5.21
N VAL A 105 2.06 -14.82 4.37
CA VAL A 105 2.09 -15.34 2.97
C VAL A 105 3.16 -14.67 2.13
N ALA A 106 3.35 -13.39 2.35
CA ALA A 106 4.43 -12.66 1.72
C ALA A 106 5.76 -13.09 2.34
N PHE A 107 5.84 -13.10 3.68
CA PHE A 107 7.08 -13.45 4.37
C PHE A 107 7.58 -14.86 4.08
N GLN A 108 6.72 -15.88 4.03
CA GLN A 108 7.13 -17.25 3.71
C GLN A 108 7.70 -17.34 2.29
N SER A 109 7.11 -16.64 1.31
CA SER A 109 7.65 -16.55 -0.04
C SER A 109 9.02 -15.87 -0.05
N TYR A 110 9.15 -14.76 0.67
CA TYR A 110 10.43 -14.04 0.77
C TYR A 110 11.52 -14.85 1.48
N ILE A 111 11.17 -15.62 2.51
CA ILE A 111 12.08 -16.52 3.22
C ILE A 111 12.56 -17.63 2.27
N TYR A 112 11.67 -18.21 1.47
CA TYR A 112 11.98 -19.26 0.50
C TYR A 112 13.00 -18.79 -0.55
N HIS A 113 12.79 -17.62 -1.15
CA HIS A 113 13.67 -17.07 -2.19
C HIS A 113 15.01 -16.57 -1.65
N HIS A 114 15.15 -16.38 -0.33
CA HIS A 114 16.23 -15.62 0.27
C HIS A 114 16.31 -14.17 -0.28
N TYR A 115 16.96 -13.26 0.45
CA TYR A 115 17.05 -11.85 0.04
C TYR A 115 17.74 -11.63 -1.32
N ARG A 116 18.50 -12.61 -1.81
CA ARG A 116 19.26 -12.52 -3.07
C ARG A 116 18.41 -12.74 -4.30
N ASP A 117 17.27 -13.41 -4.17
CA ASP A 117 16.39 -13.74 -5.29
C ASP A 117 15.06 -12.96 -5.20
N ILE A 118 15.06 -11.83 -4.49
CA ILE A 118 13.97 -10.85 -4.46
C ILE A 118 14.43 -9.57 -5.18
N ARG A 119 13.57 -8.97 -6.00
CA ARG A 119 13.83 -7.68 -6.65
C ARG A 119 12.69 -6.71 -6.44
N LEU A 120 13.08 -5.45 -6.23
CA LEU A 120 12.24 -4.26 -6.35
C LEU A 120 12.87 -3.37 -7.43
N THR A 121 12.04 -2.64 -8.15
CA THR A 121 12.52 -1.68 -9.15
C THR A 121 13.13 -0.45 -8.47
N GLN A 122 14.11 0.20 -9.09
CA GLN A 122 14.68 1.44 -8.56
C GLN A 122 13.73 2.62 -8.77
N ASP A 123 13.02 2.65 -9.90
CA ASP A 123 11.89 3.54 -10.10
C ASP A 123 10.60 2.82 -9.68
N TRP A 124 9.89 3.36 -8.70
CA TRP A 124 8.71 2.71 -8.15
C TRP A 124 7.59 2.60 -9.18
N LEU A 125 7.49 3.55 -10.13
CA LEU A 125 6.44 3.52 -11.16
C LEU A 125 6.55 2.31 -12.09
N ASP A 126 7.70 1.63 -12.10
CA ASP A 126 7.90 0.41 -12.88
C ASP A 126 7.12 -0.77 -12.31
N PHE A 127 6.97 -0.84 -10.98
CA PHE A 127 6.22 -1.88 -10.30
C PHE A 127 5.86 -1.46 -8.87
N MET A 128 4.64 -0.96 -8.68
CA MET A 128 4.13 -0.54 -7.39
C MET A 128 2.63 -0.83 -7.22
N VAL A 129 2.15 -0.77 -6.00
CA VAL A 129 0.73 -0.91 -5.65
C VAL A 129 0.26 0.27 -4.80
N GLU A 130 -0.96 0.74 -5.07
CA GLU A 130 -1.68 1.68 -4.20
C GLU A 130 -2.52 0.88 -3.21
N HIS A 131 -2.28 1.09 -1.92
CA HIS A 131 -2.99 0.43 -0.84
C HIS A 131 -4.13 1.32 -0.30
N TRP A 132 -5.35 0.81 -0.41
CA TRP A 132 -6.58 1.57 -0.16
C TRP A 132 -7.25 1.28 1.19
N SER A 133 -7.02 0.12 1.83
CA SER A 133 -7.79 -0.28 3.01
C SER A 133 -7.77 0.75 4.13
N GLN A 134 -6.61 1.32 4.45
CA GLN A 134 -6.50 2.30 5.53
C GLN A 134 -7.13 3.63 5.13
N TYR A 135 -7.01 4.06 3.87
CA TYR A 135 -7.68 5.26 3.36
C TYR A 135 -9.19 5.17 3.55
N VAL A 136 -9.81 4.07 3.10
CA VAL A 136 -11.26 3.85 3.24
C VAL A 136 -11.66 3.76 4.71
N LYS A 137 -10.93 2.97 5.54
CA LYS A 137 -11.20 2.85 6.98
C LYS A 137 -11.20 4.19 7.71
N ARG A 138 -10.30 5.10 7.36
CA ARG A 138 -10.22 6.44 7.98
C ARG A 138 -11.34 7.35 7.50
N MET A 139 -11.64 7.31 6.21
CA MET A 139 -12.71 8.15 5.64
C MET A 139 -14.10 7.70 6.07
N MET A 140 -14.29 6.40 6.27
CA MET A 140 -15.55 5.79 6.75
C MET A 140 -15.67 5.75 8.27
N ALA A 141 -14.69 6.28 9.02
CA ALA A 141 -14.76 6.33 10.47
C ALA A 141 -16.04 7.04 10.95
N PHE A 142 -16.62 6.58 12.07
CA PHE A 142 -17.92 7.06 12.53
C PHE A 142 -17.92 8.53 12.97
N PRO A 143 -18.98 9.31 12.65
CA PRO A 143 -20.13 8.92 11.82
C PRO A 143 -19.76 8.83 10.33
N VAL A 144 -20.33 7.86 9.62
CA VAL A 144 -20.22 7.72 8.16
C VAL A 144 -20.95 8.90 7.51
N GLN A 145 -20.33 9.50 6.50
CA GLN A 145 -20.86 10.66 5.79
C GLN A 145 -21.16 10.27 4.34
N HIS A 146 -22.42 10.41 3.93
CA HIS A 146 -22.88 9.93 2.63
C HIS A 146 -22.12 10.56 1.45
N ASN A 147 -21.79 11.84 1.53
CA ASN A 147 -21.01 12.55 0.52
C ASN A 147 -19.55 12.06 0.45
N VAL A 148 -18.96 11.64 1.57
CA VAL A 148 -17.65 10.98 1.59
C VAL A 148 -17.74 9.65 0.86
N THR A 149 -18.70 8.80 1.22
CA THR A 149 -18.91 7.50 0.56
C THR A 149 -19.12 7.66 -0.95
N GLN A 150 -19.99 8.60 -1.37
CA GLN A 150 -20.20 8.89 -2.80
C GLN A 150 -18.92 9.31 -3.51
N GLN A 151 -18.08 10.12 -2.88
CA GLN A 151 -16.81 10.57 -3.46
C GLN A 151 -15.82 9.40 -3.61
N LEU A 152 -15.70 8.54 -2.59
CA LEU A 152 -14.88 7.32 -2.66
C LEU A 152 -15.36 6.40 -3.78
N THR A 153 -16.66 6.17 -3.87
CA THR A 153 -17.29 5.40 -4.95
C THR A 153 -16.99 5.99 -6.31
N SER A 154 -17.08 7.32 -6.45
CA SER A 154 -16.79 8.04 -7.69
C SER A 154 -15.34 7.85 -8.13
N ILE A 155 -14.37 7.97 -7.22
CA ILE A 155 -12.95 7.80 -7.54
C ILE A 155 -12.66 6.39 -8.07
N LEU A 156 -13.09 5.36 -7.35
CA LEU A 156 -12.86 3.96 -7.75
C LEU A 156 -13.60 3.60 -9.05
N THR A 157 -14.85 4.06 -9.19
CA THR A 157 -15.64 3.83 -10.42
C THR A 157 -14.99 4.49 -11.63
N GLN A 158 -14.52 5.73 -11.50
CA GLN A 158 -13.82 6.42 -12.58
C GLN A 158 -12.52 5.71 -12.96
N TYR A 159 -11.77 5.22 -11.97
CA TYR A 159 -10.57 4.43 -12.23
C TYR A 159 -10.90 3.16 -13.03
N ILE A 160 -11.93 2.41 -12.64
CA ILE A 160 -12.36 1.20 -13.35
C ILE A 160 -12.74 1.52 -14.80
N GLN A 161 -13.58 2.55 -15.02
CA GLN A 161 -14.09 2.92 -16.34
C GLN A 161 -13.04 3.49 -17.29
N ARG A 162 -12.00 4.15 -16.76
CA ARG A 162 -10.92 4.73 -17.59
C ARG A 162 -9.75 3.78 -17.84
N THR A 163 -9.74 2.62 -17.19
CA THR A 163 -8.62 1.69 -17.31
C THR A 163 -8.64 1.02 -18.68
N GLU A 164 -7.56 1.21 -19.44
CA GLU A 164 -7.33 0.62 -20.75
C GLU A 164 -6.30 -0.51 -20.65
N PRO A 165 -6.42 -1.58 -21.45
CA PRO A 165 -5.48 -2.69 -21.45
C PRO A 165 -4.17 -2.30 -22.13
N TYR A 166 -3.04 -2.82 -21.64
CA TYR A 166 -1.76 -2.71 -22.34
C TYR A 166 -1.67 -3.63 -23.56
N ASP A 167 -1.00 -3.17 -24.62
CA ASP A 167 -0.68 -3.96 -25.81
C ASP A 167 0.48 -4.92 -25.55
N LEU A 168 0.21 -6.06 -24.92
CA LEU A 168 1.27 -6.96 -24.45
C LEU A 168 2.13 -7.55 -25.58
N SER A 169 3.43 -7.67 -25.31
CA SER A 169 4.33 -8.50 -26.10
C SER A 169 3.91 -9.98 -26.02
N PRO A 170 4.05 -10.77 -27.11
CA PRO A 170 3.79 -12.21 -27.11
C PRO A 170 4.55 -12.98 -26.02
N ASP A 171 5.72 -12.48 -25.61
CA ASP A 171 6.58 -13.14 -24.62
C ASP A 171 6.28 -12.69 -23.17
N ALA A 172 5.30 -11.82 -22.95
CA ALA A 172 4.96 -11.35 -21.60
C ALA A 172 4.53 -12.52 -20.71
N VAL A 173 4.96 -12.50 -19.44
CA VAL A 173 4.59 -13.55 -18.48
C VAL A 173 3.20 -13.39 -17.89
N ALA A 174 2.62 -12.18 -17.99
CA ALA A 174 1.30 -11.86 -17.44
C ALA A 174 0.17 -12.80 -17.94
N PRO A 175 0.02 -13.11 -19.25
CA PRO A 175 -1.04 -14.02 -19.72
C PRO A 175 -0.96 -15.45 -19.14
N ALA A 176 0.23 -15.88 -18.70
CA ALA A 176 0.50 -17.16 -18.05
C ALA A 176 0.51 -17.09 -16.51
N THR A 177 0.00 -15.99 -15.94
CA THR A 177 -0.04 -15.74 -14.49
C THR A 177 -1.43 -15.97 -13.92
N LEU A 178 -1.48 -16.70 -12.81
CA LEU A 178 -2.64 -16.84 -11.91
C LEU A 178 -2.55 -15.78 -10.81
N ALA A 179 -3.49 -14.85 -10.76
CA ALA A 179 -3.64 -13.95 -9.63
C ALA A 179 -4.52 -14.58 -8.53
N VAL A 180 -4.08 -14.51 -7.28
CA VAL A 180 -4.79 -15.03 -6.11
C VAL A 180 -5.04 -13.90 -5.12
N LEU A 181 -6.31 -13.66 -4.79
CA LEU A 181 -6.76 -12.57 -3.95
C LEU A 181 -7.61 -13.12 -2.78
N PRO A 182 -7.01 -13.39 -1.60
CA PRO A 182 -7.78 -13.67 -0.40
C PRO A 182 -8.61 -12.45 0.01
N VAL A 183 -9.91 -12.65 0.22
CA VAL A 183 -10.85 -11.62 0.63
C VAL A 183 -11.50 -12.03 1.93
N ARG A 184 -11.74 -11.04 2.79
CA ARG A 184 -12.54 -11.23 3.99
C ARG A 184 -13.46 -10.05 4.19
N VAL A 185 -14.76 -10.32 4.26
CA VAL A 185 -15.77 -9.38 4.66
C VAL A 185 -15.76 -9.33 6.19
N THR A 186 -15.22 -8.26 6.75
CA THR A 186 -15.16 -8.07 8.21
C THR A 186 -16.30 -7.22 8.76
N SER A 187 -17.03 -6.53 7.88
CA SER A 187 -18.08 -5.59 8.26
C SER A 187 -19.48 -6.13 7.98
N GLY A 188 -20.40 -5.88 8.92
CA GLY A 188 -21.83 -6.05 8.70
C GLY A 188 -22.50 -4.82 8.07
N ILE A 189 -21.73 -3.78 7.74
CA ILE A 189 -22.22 -2.51 7.21
C ILE A 189 -22.22 -2.59 5.68
N ALA A 190 -23.40 -2.38 5.07
CA ALA A 190 -23.57 -2.53 3.63
C ALA A 190 -22.68 -1.57 2.84
N GLU A 191 -22.58 -0.31 3.27
CA GLU A 191 -21.79 0.72 2.61
C GLU A 191 -20.29 0.41 2.60
N GLU A 192 -19.77 -0.22 3.66
CA GLU A 192 -18.36 -0.66 3.69
C GLU A 192 -18.12 -1.84 2.75
N ASN A 193 -19.10 -2.74 2.64
CA ASN A 193 -19.01 -3.89 1.74
C ASN A 193 -19.10 -3.46 0.26
N ASP A 194 -19.93 -2.46 -0.05
CA ASP A 194 -20.00 -1.87 -1.40
C ASP A 194 -18.68 -1.21 -1.81
N LEU A 195 -18.02 -0.51 -0.88
CA LEU A 195 -16.68 0.05 -1.12
C LEU A 195 -15.63 -1.04 -1.29
N LEU A 196 -15.66 -2.09 -0.48
CA LEU A 196 -14.74 -3.23 -0.62
C LEU A 196 -14.93 -3.96 -1.96
N ALA A 197 -16.16 -4.04 -2.49
CA ALA A 197 -16.42 -4.55 -3.83
C ALA A 197 -15.79 -3.65 -4.92
N LEU A 198 -15.81 -2.33 -4.74
CA LEU A 198 -15.15 -1.39 -5.64
C LEU A 198 -13.62 -1.43 -5.54
N GLU A 199 -13.07 -1.60 -4.33
CA GLU A 199 -11.63 -1.84 -4.12
C GLU A 199 -11.19 -3.10 -4.86
N LEU A 200 -11.91 -4.21 -4.67
CA LEU A 200 -11.64 -5.47 -5.37
C LEU A 200 -11.77 -5.30 -6.90
N ALA A 201 -12.79 -4.60 -7.38
CA ALA A 201 -12.94 -4.32 -8.81
C ALA A 201 -11.78 -3.47 -9.36
N ALA A 202 -11.33 -2.45 -8.62
CA ALA A 202 -10.16 -1.63 -8.98
C ALA A 202 -8.86 -2.46 -9.00
N THR A 203 -8.69 -3.38 -8.05
CA THR A 203 -7.57 -4.32 -8.08
C THR A 203 -7.67 -5.23 -9.30
N LEU A 204 -8.81 -5.89 -9.54
CA LEU A 204 -8.99 -6.79 -10.68
C LEU A 204 -8.76 -6.10 -12.03
N ILE A 205 -9.27 -4.88 -12.24
CA ILE A 205 -9.07 -4.17 -13.50
C ILE A 205 -7.60 -3.75 -13.68
N SER A 206 -6.87 -3.49 -12.59
CA SER A 206 -5.42 -3.22 -12.64
C SER A 206 -4.59 -4.46 -13.04
N LEU A 207 -5.00 -5.65 -12.61
CA LEU A 207 -4.38 -6.92 -13.02
C LEU A 207 -4.71 -7.25 -14.48
N TRP A 208 -5.95 -6.99 -14.89
CA TRP A 208 -6.34 -7.10 -16.29
C TRP A 208 -5.61 -6.10 -17.18
N LYS A 209 -5.36 -4.86 -16.74
CA LYS A 209 -4.61 -3.83 -17.47
C LYS A 209 -3.23 -4.35 -17.89
N VAL A 210 -2.51 -4.98 -16.96
CA VAL A 210 -1.20 -5.61 -17.24
C VAL A 210 -1.30 -6.96 -17.94
N GLY A 211 -2.53 -7.45 -18.16
CA GLY A 211 -2.88 -8.63 -18.94
C GLY A 211 -2.63 -9.96 -18.24
N MET A 212 -2.88 -10.02 -16.92
CA MET A 212 -2.95 -11.30 -16.22
C MET A 212 -4.06 -12.19 -16.77
N GLY A 213 -3.80 -13.49 -16.84
CA GLY A 213 -4.69 -14.44 -17.55
C GLY A 213 -5.91 -14.88 -16.74
N ARG A 214 -5.80 -14.95 -15.41
CA ARG A 214 -6.88 -15.35 -14.50
C ARG A 214 -6.69 -14.72 -13.13
N ALA A 215 -7.79 -14.36 -12.49
CA ALA A 215 -7.85 -13.97 -11.09
C ALA A 215 -8.82 -14.87 -10.32
N ILE A 216 -8.36 -15.35 -9.17
CA ILE A 216 -9.12 -16.19 -8.24
C ILE A 216 -9.30 -15.39 -6.95
N VAL A 217 -10.56 -15.11 -6.62
CA VAL A 217 -10.93 -14.47 -5.35
C VAL A 217 -11.28 -15.56 -4.36
N VAL A 218 -10.63 -15.60 -3.20
CA VAL A 218 -10.79 -16.66 -2.21
C VAL A 218 -11.45 -16.11 -0.96
N GLY A 219 -12.60 -16.67 -0.60
CA GLY A 219 -13.38 -16.31 0.58
C GLY A 219 -13.66 -17.51 1.49
N ILE A 220 -14.29 -17.23 2.63
CA ILE A 220 -14.59 -18.23 3.68
C ILE A 220 -16.09 -18.32 4.00
N SER A 221 -16.92 -17.66 3.20
CA SER A 221 -18.37 -17.70 3.27
C SER A 221 -19.01 -17.17 1.99
N GLU A 222 -20.32 -17.41 1.87
CA GLU A 222 -21.18 -16.84 0.82
C GLU A 222 -21.05 -15.30 0.72
N HIS A 223 -20.79 -14.58 1.81
CA HIS A 223 -20.64 -13.12 1.78
C HIS A 223 -19.46 -12.66 0.90
N GLU A 224 -18.30 -13.32 1.02
CA GLU A 224 -17.17 -13.04 0.14
C GLU A 224 -17.45 -13.43 -1.30
N GLN A 225 -18.20 -14.51 -1.53
CA GLN A 225 -18.60 -14.93 -2.87
C GLN A 225 -19.53 -13.91 -3.53
N VAL A 226 -20.50 -13.38 -2.80
CA VAL A 226 -21.39 -12.30 -3.27
C VAL A 226 -20.57 -11.06 -3.62
N LEU A 227 -19.65 -10.65 -2.74
CA LEU A 227 -18.76 -9.51 -2.98
C LEU A 227 -17.89 -9.70 -4.23
N ALA A 228 -17.32 -10.89 -4.41
CA ALA A 228 -16.54 -11.22 -5.59
C ALA A 228 -17.37 -11.12 -6.87
N ASN A 229 -18.59 -11.68 -6.86
CA ASN A 229 -19.50 -11.63 -8.01
C ASN A 229 -19.93 -10.21 -8.36
N GLN A 230 -20.20 -9.36 -7.37
CA GLN A 230 -20.46 -7.94 -7.57
C GLN A 230 -19.27 -7.24 -8.23
N SER A 231 -18.06 -7.50 -7.72
CA SER A 231 -16.81 -6.94 -8.27
C SER A 231 -16.56 -7.41 -9.70
N PHE A 232 -16.84 -8.68 -10.01
CA PHE A 232 -16.75 -9.22 -11.37
C PHE A 232 -17.71 -8.54 -12.33
N ALA A 233 -18.94 -8.25 -11.90
CA ALA A 233 -19.91 -7.54 -12.73
C ALA A 233 -19.40 -6.13 -13.10
N LEU A 234 -18.79 -5.40 -12.14
CA LEU A 234 -18.27 -4.05 -12.36
C LEU A 234 -17.17 -3.98 -13.42
N VAL A 235 -16.34 -5.01 -13.54
CA VAL A 235 -15.18 -5.00 -14.46
C VAL A 235 -15.44 -5.67 -15.80
N ARG A 236 -16.44 -6.56 -15.89
CA ARG A 236 -16.70 -7.35 -17.12
C ARG A 236 -17.05 -6.47 -18.32
N ASP A 237 -17.87 -5.46 -18.13
CA ASP A 237 -18.29 -4.55 -19.21
C ASP A 237 -17.08 -3.78 -19.76
N GLN A 238 -16.23 -3.30 -18.87
CA GLN A 238 -14.98 -2.65 -19.23
C GLN A 238 -14.07 -3.60 -20.03
N MET A 239 -13.81 -4.82 -19.53
CA MET A 239 -12.98 -5.81 -20.21
C MET A 239 -13.52 -6.17 -21.61
N ALA A 240 -14.85 -6.36 -21.71
CA ALA A 240 -15.52 -6.71 -22.95
C ALA A 240 -15.38 -5.62 -24.02
N SER A 241 -15.42 -4.34 -23.62
CA SER A 241 -15.29 -3.19 -24.54
C SER A 241 -13.97 -3.16 -25.32
N PHE A 242 -12.91 -3.81 -24.82
CA PHE A 242 -11.60 -3.90 -25.48
C PHE A 242 -11.33 -5.27 -26.12
N GLY A 243 -12.27 -6.21 -26.08
CA GLY A 243 -12.12 -7.54 -26.68
C GLY A 243 -11.05 -8.43 -26.01
N ARG A 244 -10.59 -8.09 -24.80
CA ARG A 244 -9.66 -8.89 -24.00
C ARG A 244 -10.30 -9.30 -22.68
N ALA A 245 -10.37 -10.59 -22.41
CA ALA A 245 -10.90 -11.11 -21.15
C ALA A 245 -9.78 -11.60 -20.23
N MET A 246 -9.97 -11.42 -18.92
CA MET A 246 -9.28 -12.17 -17.86
C MET A 246 -10.28 -13.16 -17.28
N GLU A 247 -9.86 -14.40 -17.04
CA GLU A 247 -10.74 -15.38 -16.38
C GLU A 247 -10.96 -14.97 -14.91
N LEU A 248 -12.23 -14.85 -14.50
CA LEU A 248 -12.59 -14.46 -13.13
C LEU A 248 -13.31 -15.61 -12.45
N HIS A 249 -12.86 -16.00 -11.27
CA HIS A 249 -13.50 -17.05 -10.48
C HIS A 249 -13.42 -16.76 -8.98
N SER A 250 -14.42 -17.22 -8.23
CA SER A 250 -14.47 -17.12 -6.77
C SER A 250 -14.46 -18.51 -6.15
N ILE A 251 -13.61 -18.73 -5.15
CA ILE A 251 -13.57 -19.96 -4.35
C ILE A 251 -14.09 -19.65 -2.96
N GLU A 252 -14.99 -20.50 -2.47
CA GLU A 252 -15.50 -20.45 -1.11
C GLU A 252 -14.95 -21.64 -0.30
N TYR A 253 -14.38 -21.34 0.86
CA TYR A 253 -14.07 -22.33 1.88
C TYR A 253 -15.15 -22.31 2.97
N ASP A 254 -16.17 -23.16 2.82
CA ASP A 254 -17.21 -23.33 3.84
C ASP A 254 -16.69 -24.15 5.05
N GLY A 255 -17.29 -23.94 6.22
CA GLY A 255 -17.07 -24.76 7.42
C GLY A 255 -15.74 -24.54 8.16
N VAL A 256 -15.02 -23.46 7.87
CA VAL A 256 -13.69 -23.19 8.44
C VAL A 256 -13.77 -22.69 9.90
N SER A 257 -12.84 -23.17 10.74
CA SER A 257 -12.68 -22.73 12.13
C SER A 257 -12.40 -21.22 12.25
N LEU A 258 -12.67 -20.61 13.42
CA LEU A 258 -12.38 -19.20 13.68
C LEU A 258 -10.91 -18.80 13.42
N GLU A 259 -9.97 -19.73 13.64
CA GLU A 259 -8.56 -19.55 13.34
C GLU A 259 -8.32 -19.50 11.82
N GLY A 260 -8.92 -20.43 11.07
CA GLY A 260 -8.87 -20.37 9.61
C GLY A 260 -9.56 -19.13 9.03
N LYS A 261 -10.58 -18.57 9.71
CA LYS A 261 -11.18 -17.27 9.30
C LYS A 261 -10.20 -16.10 9.37
N ARG A 262 -9.19 -16.16 10.24
CA ARG A 262 -8.13 -15.14 10.33
C ARG A 262 -7.03 -15.34 9.29
N LEU A 263 -6.98 -16.50 8.63
CA LEU A 263 -5.90 -16.91 7.75
C LEU A 263 -6.42 -17.23 6.34
N VAL A 264 -7.32 -16.41 5.80
CA VAL A 264 -7.83 -16.58 4.42
C VAL A 264 -6.68 -16.61 3.40
N ALA A 265 -5.63 -15.82 3.62
CA ALA A 265 -4.41 -15.85 2.81
C ALA A 265 -3.72 -17.23 2.80
N LYS A 266 -3.65 -17.90 3.95
CA LYS A 266 -3.15 -19.27 4.08
C LYS A 266 -4.01 -20.25 3.29
N LEU A 267 -5.33 -20.17 3.46
CA LEU A 267 -6.27 -21.04 2.76
C LEU A 267 -6.17 -20.86 1.25
N ALA A 268 -6.00 -19.62 0.79
CA ALA A 268 -5.81 -19.31 -0.62
C ALA A 268 -4.52 -19.96 -1.18
N ALA A 269 -3.40 -19.83 -0.47
CA ALA A 269 -2.13 -20.42 -0.87
C ALA A 269 -2.17 -21.97 -0.86
N LEU A 270 -2.63 -22.57 0.24
CA LEU A 270 -2.72 -24.03 0.39
C LEU A 270 -3.76 -24.64 -0.57
N GLY A 271 -4.84 -23.92 -0.84
CA GLY A 271 -5.85 -24.28 -1.83
C GLY A 271 -5.28 -24.40 -3.23
N LEU A 272 -4.56 -23.38 -3.67
CA LEU A 272 -3.91 -23.40 -4.97
C LEU A 272 -2.85 -24.52 -5.05
N GLN A 273 -2.04 -24.71 -4.01
CA GLN A 273 -1.08 -25.83 -3.96
C GLN A 273 -1.79 -27.19 -4.04
N THR A 274 -2.95 -27.33 -3.40
CA THR A 274 -3.76 -28.55 -3.44
C THR A 274 -4.29 -28.81 -4.84
N ALA A 275 -4.81 -27.78 -5.52
CA ALA A 275 -5.30 -27.92 -6.89
C ALA A 275 -4.21 -28.41 -7.87
N PHE A 276 -2.97 -27.92 -7.74
CA PHE A 276 -1.85 -28.42 -8.57
C PHE A 276 -1.45 -29.86 -8.20
N LYS A 277 -1.42 -30.22 -6.91
CA LYS A 277 -1.18 -31.61 -6.49
C LYS A 277 -2.24 -32.57 -7.04
N GLN A 278 -3.51 -32.14 -7.03
CA GLN A 278 -4.62 -32.92 -7.56
C GLN A 278 -4.58 -33.03 -9.09
N LEU A 279 -4.15 -31.97 -9.79
CA LEU A 279 -3.90 -32.01 -11.23
C LEU A 279 -2.87 -33.08 -11.59
N ASP A 280 -1.73 -33.13 -10.87
CA ASP A 280 -0.66 -34.11 -11.11
C ASP A 280 -1.13 -35.55 -10.80
N GLN A 281 -1.98 -35.70 -9.79
CA GLN A 281 -2.56 -36.99 -9.38
C GLN A 281 -3.77 -37.41 -10.22
N GLN A 282 -4.28 -36.53 -11.09
CA GLN A 282 -5.49 -36.72 -11.90
C GLN A 282 -6.74 -37.04 -11.05
N ILE A 283 -6.92 -36.33 -9.93
CA ILE A 283 -8.05 -36.48 -9.01
C ILE A 283 -8.82 -35.17 -8.86
N GLU A 284 -10.08 -35.24 -8.42
CA GLU A 284 -10.94 -34.07 -8.12
C GLU A 284 -11.01 -33.02 -9.27
N PRO A 285 -11.49 -33.43 -10.47
CA PRO A 285 -11.49 -32.57 -11.65
C PRO A 285 -12.25 -31.25 -11.44
N ASP A 286 -13.30 -31.26 -10.61
CA ASP A 286 -14.10 -30.06 -10.32
C ASP A 286 -13.30 -29.05 -9.51
N HIS A 287 -12.53 -29.49 -8.51
CA HIS A 287 -11.65 -28.61 -7.73
C HIS A 287 -10.53 -28.05 -8.60
N VAL A 288 -9.89 -28.90 -9.40
CA VAL A 288 -8.84 -28.51 -10.35
C VAL A 288 -9.37 -27.47 -11.34
N GLN A 289 -10.57 -27.68 -11.90
CA GLN A 289 -11.17 -26.74 -12.85
C GLN A 289 -11.58 -25.41 -12.18
N ALA A 290 -12.10 -25.45 -10.96
CA ALA A 290 -12.47 -24.23 -10.21
C ALA A 290 -11.25 -23.35 -9.94
N TRP A 291 -10.13 -23.94 -9.54
CA TRP A 291 -8.89 -23.19 -9.31
C TRP A 291 -8.18 -22.82 -10.60
N LEU A 292 -7.88 -23.80 -11.44
CA LEU A 292 -6.93 -23.67 -12.54
C LEU A 292 -7.60 -23.42 -13.90
N GLY A 293 -8.92 -23.40 -13.98
CA GLY A 293 -9.65 -23.21 -15.24
C GLY A 293 -9.54 -24.41 -16.19
N SER A 294 -9.95 -24.22 -17.44
CA SER A 294 -10.04 -25.29 -18.45
C SER A 294 -8.69 -25.72 -19.04
N ASN A 295 -7.65 -24.88 -18.92
CA ASN A 295 -6.30 -25.20 -19.38
C ASN A 295 -5.27 -24.97 -18.25
N PRO A 296 -5.18 -25.87 -17.26
CA PRO A 296 -4.28 -25.71 -16.13
C PRO A 296 -2.79 -25.63 -16.50
N SER A 297 -2.39 -26.29 -17.59
CA SER A 297 -1.00 -26.39 -18.01
C SER A 297 -0.37 -25.06 -18.46
N ARG A 298 -1.21 -24.07 -18.80
CA ARG A 298 -0.77 -22.75 -19.27
C ARG A 298 -0.15 -21.89 -18.18
N TRP A 299 -0.46 -22.19 -16.92
CA TRP A 299 0.00 -21.40 -15.79
C TRP A 299 1.47 -21.68 -15.49
N LYS A 300 2.25 -20.62 -15.40
CA LYS A 300 3.70 -20.67 -15.13
C LYS A 300 4.11 -19.79 -13.96
N TYR A 301 3.24 -18.86 -13.55
CA TYR A 301 3.51 -17.88 -12.52
C TYR A 301 2.30 -17.69 -11.61
N VAL A 302 2.57 -17.27 -10.38
CA VAL A 302 1.57 -16.90 -9.40
C VAL A 302 1.82 -15.46 -8.98
N TYR A 303 0.76 -14.67 -9.00
CA TYR A 303 0.73 -13.32 -8.44
C TYR A 303 -0.20 -13.35 -7.22
N PHE A 304 0.31 -13.05 -6.05
CA PHE A 304 -0.48 -13.01 -4.82
C PHE A 304 -0.65 -11.56 -4.39
N SER A 305 -1.87 -11.16 -4.03
CA SER A 305 -2.18 -9.78 -3.65
C SER A 305 -3.40 -9.69 -2.74
N GLU A 306 -3.71 -8.49 -2.27
CA GLU A 306 -4.86 -8.17 -1.41
C GLU A 306 -5.96 -7.51 -2.27
N PRO A 307 -7.24 -7.54 -1.86
CA PRO A 307 -8.35 -6.96 -2.66
C PRO A 307 -8.24 -5.47 -2.90
N ASP A 308 -7.44 -4.75 -2.13
CA ASP A 308 -7.36 -3.29 -2.10
C ASP A 308 -5.98 -2.77 -2.50
N LEU A 309 -5.21 -3.59 -3.24
CA LEU A 309 -3.91 -3.24 -3.81
C LEU A 309 -4.01 -3.02 -5.33
N VAL A 310 -4.21 -1.76 -5.73
CA VAL A 310 -4.29 -1.38 -7.14
C VAL A 310 -2.90 -1.38 -7.76
N LEU A 311 -2.65 -2.26 -8.73
CA LEU A 311 -1.37 -2.40 -9.41
C LEU A 311 -1.12 -1.26 -10.40
N ASN A 312 -0.01 -0.56 -10.20
CA ASN A 312 0.56 0.39 -11.16
C ASN A 312 1.90 -0.14 -11.64
N MET A 313 2.00 -0.31 -12.96
CA MET A 313 3.18 -0.88 -13.61
C MET A 313 3.33 -0.21 -14.96
N ARG A 314 4.53 0.28 -15.30
CA ARG A 314 4.77 0.77 -16.66
C ARG A 314 4.72 -0.37 -17.66
N TYR A 315 4.10 -0.10 -18.80
CA TYR A 315 4.03 -1.05 -19.91
C TYR A 315 5.43 -1.54 -20.34
N ASP A 316 6.39 -0.61 -20.46
CA ASP A 316 7.76 -0.92 -20.88
C ASP A 316 8.61 -1.63 -19.81
N ALA A 317 8.12 -1.76 -18.57
CA ALA A 317 8.79 -2.53 -17.52
C ALA A 317 8.48 -4.03 -17.60
N ILE A 318 7.37 -4.40 -18.24
CA ILE A 318 6.89 -5.79 -18.33
C ILE A 318 7.95 -6.74 -18.90
N PRO A 319 8.70 -6.43 -19.96
CA PRO A 319 9.71 -7.35 -20.49
C PRO A 319 10.84 -7.66 -19.51
N ALA A 320 11.37 -6.66 -18.79
CA ALA A 320 12.45 -6.87 -17.82
C ALA A 320 11.96 -7.66 -16.60
N ILE A 321 10.75 -7.35 -16.11
CA ILE A 321 10.11 -8.10 -15.02
C ILE A 321 9.82 -9.55 -15.45
N SER A 322 9.41 -9.74 -16.71
CA SER A 322 9.21 -11.08 -17.30
C SER A 322 10.50 -11.90 -17.35
N GLU A 323 11.64 -11.27 -17.65
CA GLU A 323 12.94 -11.94 -17.66
C GLU A 323 13.35 -12.43 -16.27
N LEU A 324 13.28 -11.56 -15.25
CA LEU A 324 13.57 -11.94 -13.87
C LEU A 324 12.66 -13.07 -13.36
N LEU A 325 11.36 -12.99 -13.67
CA LEU A 325 10.42 -14.06 -13.33
C LEU A 325 10.80 -15.38 -14.00
N ARG A 326 11.24 -15.39 -15.27
CA ARG A 326 11.71 -16.63 -15.93
C ARG A 326 12.94 -17.22 -15.24
N GLU A 327 13.83 -16.38 -14.74
CA GLU A 327 15.02 -16.77 -13.98
C GLU A 327 14.70 -17.30 -12.57
N GLY A 328 13.45 -17.19 -12.12
CA GLY A 328 13.03 -17.64 -10.80
C GLY A 328 13.22 -16.61 -9.70
N ILE A 329 13.48 -15.36 -10.08
CA ILE A 329 13.49 -14.24 -9.15
C ILE A 329 12.06 -13.90 -8.76
N LEU A 330 11.84 -13.70 -7.47
CA LEU A 330 10.61 -13.14 -6.94
C LEU A 330 10.59 -11.63 -7.12
N MET A 331 9.50 -11.13 -7.68
CA MET A 331 9.25 -9.71 -7.82
C MET A 331 8.33 -9.25 -6.69
N ALA A 332 8.77 -8.24 -5.94
CA ALA A 332 7.92 -7.51 -5.02
C ALA A 332 7.70 -6.09 -5.58
N ALA A 333 6.50 -5.55 -5.36
CA ALA A 333 6.18 -4.19 -5.75
C ALA A 333 6.52 -3.21 -4.61
N HIS A 334 6.73 -1.94 -4.94
CA HIS A 334 6.68 -0.89 -3.92
C HIS A 334 5.24 -0.71 -3.44
N ARG A 335 4.99 -0.73 -2.13
CA ARG A 335 3.67 -0.40 -1.58
C ARG A 335 3.62 1.09 -1.25
N THR A 336 2.53 1.71 -1.65
CA THR A 336 2.19 3.09 -1.29
C THR A 336 0.87 3.10 -0.54
N GLU A 337 0.77 3.96 0.47
CA GLU A 337 -0.49 4.24 1.16
C GLU A 337 -1.21 5.39 0.46
N ALA A 338 -2.50 5.21 0.18
CA ALA A 338 -3.37 6.33 -0.14
C ALA A 338 -3.56 7.23 1.09
N VAL A 339 -3.39 8.54 0.94
CA VAL A 339 -3.46 9.51 2.03
C VAL A 339 -4.65 10.46 1.81
N PRO A 340 -5.63 10.50 2.73
CA PRO A 340 -6.75 11.42 2.63
C PRO A 340 -6.31 12.87 2.51
N HIS A 341 -6.77 13.56 1.48
CA HIS A 341 -6.41 14.95 1.22
C HIS A 341 -7.62 15.75 0.76
N GLU A 342 -7.71 17.04 1.11
CA GLU A 342 -8.85 17.92 0.76
C GLU A 342 -9.14 17.95 -0.75
N ARG A 343 -8.10 17.74 -1.59
CA ARG A 343 -8.24 17.69 -3.05
C ARG A 343 -9.20 16.58 -3.52
N ASP A 344 -9.34 15.51 -2.76
CA ASP A 344 -10.15 14.36 -3.12
C ASP A 344 -11.64 14.59 -2.85
N PHE A 345 -11.97 15.63 -2.07
CA PHE A 345 -13.32 15.91 -1.58
C PHE A 345 -13.83 17.32 -1.93
N PRO A 346 -13.79 17.75 -3.20
CA PRO A 346 -14.15 19.12 -3.58
C PRO A 346 -15.63 19.47 -3.35
N LEU A 347 -16.49 18.47 -3.17
CA LEU A 347 -17.94 18.61 -2.97
C LEU A 347 -18.36 18.37 -1.51
N VAL A 348 -17.42 18.07 -0.62
CA VAL A 348 -17.68 17.87 0.81
C VAL A 348 -17.34 19.16 1.54
N ASP A 349 -18.20 19.56 2.49
CA ASP A 349 -17.88 20.69 3.36
C ASP A 349 -16.55 20.41 4.10
N PRO A 350 -15.51 21.25 3.94
CA PRO A 350 -14.22 21.05 4.58
C PRO A 350 -14.32 20.83 6.09
N GLN A 351 -15.29 21.48 6.77
CA GLN A 351 -15.51 21.32 8.22
C GLN A 351 -15.90 19.90 8.61
N THR A 352 -16.53 19.19 7.67
CA THR A 352 -17.08 17.85 7.88
C THR A 352 -15.99 16.78 7.79
N VAL A 353 -14.88 17.06 7.10
CA VAL A 353 -13.74 16.13 6.92
C VAL A 353 -12.43 16.65 7.52
N VAL A 354 -12.44 17.78 8.22
CA VAL A 354 -11.23 18.52 8.61
C VAL A 354 -10.23 17.69 9.42
N ASN A 355 -10.71 16.77 10.27
CA ASN A 355 -9.87 15.85 11.05
C ASN A 355 -9.55 14.53 10.32
N ARG A 356 -10.05 14.35 9.10
CA ARG A 356 -9.92 13.13 8.28
C ARG A 356 -9.00 13.31 7.09
N VAL A 357 -8.69 14.54 6.68
CA VAL A 357 -7.90 14.84 5.49
C VAL A 357 -6.73 15.76 5.80
N LEU A 358 -5.66 15.65 5.03
CA LEU A 358 -4.62 16.67 4.96
C LEU A 358 -5.14 17.90 4.21
N PRO A 359 -4.77 19.11 4.65
CA PRO A 359 -5.30 20.32 4.06
C PRO A 359 -4.55 20.72 2.78
N LYS A 360 -5.26 21.36 1.84
CA LYS A 360 -4.69 21.92 0.60
C LYS A 360 -3.96 23.25 0.84
N GLN A 361 -3.23 23.36 1.94
CA GLN A 361 -2.47 24.55 2.33
C GLN A 361 -1.14 24.17 3.00
N GLY A 362 -0.20 25.11 3.05
CA GLY A 362 1.10 24.89 3.66
C GLY A 362 1.89 23.75 2.99
N LEU A 363 2.58 22.94 3.78
CA LEU A 363 3.45 21.86 3.27
C LEU A 363 2.69 20.74 2.55
N PHE A 364 1.42 20.51 2.89
CA PHE A 364 0.61 19.46 2.29
C PHE A 364 -0.08 19.92 0.99
N SER A 365 -0.03 21.22 0.65
CA SER A 365 -0.58 21.73 -0.61
C SER A 365 0.14 21.21 -1.86
N VAL A 366 1.39 20.76 -1.71
CA VAL A 366 2.20 20.24 -2.82
C VAL A 366 1.99 18.74 -2.93
N VAL A 367 1.31 18.34 -4.00
CA VAL A 367 1.18 16.94 -4.41
C VAL A 367 1.73 16.83 -5.83
N HIS A 368 2.78 16.02 -6.02
CA HIS A 368 3.43 15.83 -7.30
C HIS A 368 2.57 14.93 -8.20
N ASP A 369 2.01 15.45 -9.28
CA ASP A 369 1.29 14.61 -10.24
C ASP A 369 2.30 13.97 -11.21
N LEU A 370 2.54 12.66 -11.06
CA LEU A 370 3.53 11.91 -11.85
C LEU A 370 2.89 11.35 -13.11
N ASP A 371 3.45 11.68 -14.27
CA ASP A 371 3.12 11.02 -15.53
C ASP A 371 4.09 9.84 -15.74
N PRO A 372 3.61 8.59 -15.81
CA PRO A 372 4.48 7.43 -16.03
C PRO A 372 5.37 7.54 -17.28
N ASP A 373 5.02 8.38 -18.26
CA ASP A 373 5.83 8.55 -19.47
C ASP A 373 7.09 9.39 -19.23
N ASP A 374 7.04 10.44 -18.40
CA ASP A 374 8.11 11.44 -18.23
C ASP A 374 8.69 11.56 -16.80
N SER A 375 7.94 11.09 -15.81
CA SER A 375 8.22 11.24 -14.39
C SER A 375 8.65 9.92 -13.83
N ALA A 376 9.39 9.95 -12.72
CA ALA A 376 9.77 8.78 -11.95
C ALA A 376 9.61 9.04 -10.46
N CYS A 377 9.50 7.93 -9.74
CA CYS A 377 9.48 7.89 -8.30
C CYS A 377 10.73 7.11 -7.86
N CYS A 378 11.86 7.81 -7.81
CA CYS A 378 13.15 7.17 -7.64
C CYS A 378 13.38 6.81 -6.19
N ASP A 379 13.82 5.58 -5.94
CA ASP A 379 14.13 5.13 -4.60
C ASP A 379 15.24 5.99 -3.98
N HIS A 380 14.92 6.63 -2.85
CA HIS A 380 15.83 7.50 -2.11
C HIS A 380 16.34 6.84 -0.83
N GLY A 381 16.44 5.51 -0.84
CA GLY A 381 16.97 4.73 0.27
C GLY A 381 16.08 4.70 1.50
N ARG A 382 16.71 4.35 2.63
CA ARG A 382 16.03 3.99 3.87
C ARG A 382 15.73 5.21 4.72
N PHE A 383 14.47 5.62 4.71
CA PHE A 383 13.94 6.61 5.62
C PHE A 383 12.71 6.01 6.27
N TYR A 384 12.70 5.84 7.60
CA TYR A 384 11.55 5.26 8.31
C TYR A 384 11.03 6.22 9.39
N PRO A 385 9.90 6.91 9.15
CA PRO A 385 9.45 8.03 9.99
C PRO A 385 8.93 7.58 11.33
N ALA A 386 8.51 6.32 11.41
CA ALA A 386 8.03 5.72 12.65
C ALA A 386 9.10 5.71 13.76
N HIS A 387 10.38 5.81 13.40
CA HIS A 387 11.50 5.89 14.36
C HIS A 387 12.03 7.31 14.58
N ARG A 388 11.49 8.31 13.87
CA ARG A 388 11.90 9.68 14.08
C ARG A 388 11.27 10.18 15.37
N ALA A 389 12.11 10.55 16.34
CA ALA A 389 11.63 11.35 17.47
C ALA A 389 11.05 12.64 16.91
N ASN A 390 9.90 13.09 17.41
CA ASN A 390 9.34 14.36 17.00
C ASN A 390 10.20 15.48 17.60
N PRO A 391 10.98 16.24 16.82
CA PRO A 391 11.80 17.32 17.38
C PRO A 391 10.94 18.48 17.92
N LEU A 392 9.64 18.51 17.60
CA LEU A 392 8.69 19.54 17.98
C LEU A 392 7.88 19.20 19.25
N VAL A 393 7.94 17.96 19.75
CA VAL A 393 7.12 17.51 20.89
C VAL A 393 8.00 17.08 22.06
N LEU A 394 7.88 17.78 23.19
CA LEU A 394 8.59 17.47 24.44
C LEU A 394 8.01 16.29 25.22
N ASP A 395 6.75 15.88 24.95
CA ASP A 395 6.06 14.76 25.61
C ASP A 395 5.73 13.65 24.58
N GLU A 396 6.77 12.95 24.11
CA GLU A 396 6.66 11.85 23.14
C GLU A 396 5.70 10.73 23.58
N VAL A 397 5.49 10.56 24.89
CA VAL A 397 4.72 9.43 25.45
C VAL A 397 3.24 9.53 25.08
N ARG A 398 2.67 10.74 25.01
CA ARG A 398 1.25 10.92 24.61
C ARG A 398 1.00 10.78 23.11
N PHE A 399 1.96 11.17 22.28
CA PHE A 399 1.79 11.22 20.82
C PHE A 399 2.17 9.91 20.11
N ASN A 400 2.89 9.00 20.77
CA ASN A 400 3.50 7.83 20.13
C ASN A 400 2.82 6.49 20.42
N ALA A 401 1.87 6.41 21.35
CA ALA A 401 1.17 5.15 21.67
C ALA A 401 0.25 4.73 20.51
N GLY A 402 0.75 3.86 19.61
CA GLY A 402 -0.01 3.29 18.49
C GLY A 402 0.47 3.68 17.09
N CYS A 403 1.41 4.62 16.99
CA CYS A 403 1.86 5.20 15.72
C CYS A 403 3.02 4.45 15.03
N ARG A 404 3.44 3.29 15.55
CA ARG A 404 4.63 2.57 15.06
C ARG A 404 4.39 1.75 13.79
N SER A 405 3.22 1.14 13.65
CA SER A 405 2.89 0.23 12.53
C SER A 405 2.03 0.88 11.44
N SER A 406 1.42 2.05 11.72
CA SER A 406 0.55 2.77 10.77
C SER A 406 0.90 4.26 10.76
N TRP A 407 2.19 4.56 10.66
CA TRP A 407 2.74 5.90 10.85
C TRP A 407 2.19 6.94 9.86
N VAL A 408 1.82 6.51 8.64
CA VAL A 408 1.22 7.35 7.59
C VAL A 408 -0.08 7.99 8.08
N TYR A 409 -0.85 7.25 8.87
CA TYR A 409 -2.16 7.69 9.36
C TYR A 409 -2.09 8.26 10.77
N CYS A 410 -0.88 8.58 11.25
CA CYS A 410 -0.73 9.29 12.51
C CYS A 410 -1.30 10.71 12.41
N GLY A 411 -2.11 11.05 13.40
CA GLY A 411 -2.72 12.37 13.54
C GLY A 411 -4.20 12.39 13.17
N PHE A 412 -4.61 11.65 12.15
CA PHE A 412 -6.00 11.60 11.67
C PHE A 412 -6.99 11.14 12.76
N LEU A 413 -8.24 11.64 12.67
CA LEU A 413 -9.37 11.34 13.55
C LEU A 413 -9.15 11.76 15.02
N ARG A 414 -8.34 12.79 15.24
CA ARG A 414 -8.08 13.36 16.56
C ARG A 414 -8.94 14.58 16.83
N ASP A 415 -9.90 14.44 17.73
CA ASP A 415 -10.81 15.54 18.07
C ASP A 415 -10.19 16.55 19.04
N ASP A 416 -9.03 16.23 19.63
CA ASP A 416 -8.28 17.10 20.53
C ASP A 416 -7.31 18.07 19.81
N ILE A 417 -7.32 18.05 18.47
CA ILE A 417 -6.44 18.84 17.62
C ILE A 417 -7.24 19.94 16.90
N ASP A 418 -6.73 21.17 16.95
CA ASP A 418 -7.25 22.27 16.14
C ASP A 418 -6.70 22.19 14.71
N TYR A 419 -7.48 21.56 13.82
CA TYR A 419 -7.18 21.44 12.41
C TYR A 419 -7.35 22.74 11.59
N HIS A 420 -7.70 23.87 12.23
CA HIS A 420 -7.68 25.17 11.58
C HIS A 420 -6.34 25.90 11.76
N ASN A 421 -5.49 25.42 12.68
CA ASN A 421 -4.19 26.00 12.93
C ASN A 421 -3.08 25.23 12.18
N PRO A 422 -2.42 25.84 11.16
CA PRO A 422 -1.38 25.17 10.39
C PRO A 422 -0.23 24.61 11.22
N ALA A 423 0.15 25.26 12.32
CA ALA A 423 1.22 24.78 13.20
C ALA A 423 0.84 23.46 13.88
N THR A 424 -0.40 23.36 14.36
CA THR A 424 -0.94 22.14 14.99
C THR A 424 -1.03 20.99 13.99
N ILE A 425 -1.46 21.27 12.75
CA ILE A 425 -1.51 20.27 11.67
C ILE A 425 -0.09 19.74 11.38
N MET A 426 0.89 20.62 11.28
CA MET A 426 2.29 20.23 11.07
C MET A 426 2.84 19.37 12.21
N GLU A 427 2.57 19.73 13.47
CA GLU A 427 2.97 18.94 14.63
C GLU A 427 2.28 17.57 14.65
N THR A 428 0.99 17.53 14.29
CA THR A 428 0.16 16.33 14.32
C THR A 428 0.56 15.33 13.23
N HIS A 429 0.88 15.81 12.04
CA HIS A 429 1.26 14.99 10.87
C HIS A 429 2.76 15.03 10.57
N TYR A 430 3.60 15.34 11.55
CA TYR A 430 5.04 15.57 11.34
C TYR A 430 5.78 14.41 10.67
N ARG A 431 5.27 13.18 10.77
CA ARG A 431 5.86 11.98 10.15
C ARG A 431 5.74 11.96 8.63
N LEU A 432 4.71 12.62 8.10
CA LEU A 432 4.54 12.86 6.68
C LEU A 432 5.41 14.02 6.18
N ILE A 433 5.91 14.87 7.09
CA ILE A 433 6.83 15.94 6.70
C ILE A 433 8.15 15.34 6.21
N GLY A 434 8.49 15.65 4.96
CA GLY A 434 9.65 15.12 4.27
C GLY A 434 9.35 13.91 3.39
N TYR A 435 8.09 13.47 3.32
CA TYR A 435 7.64 12.53 2.31
C TYR A 435 6.90 13.28 1.22
N PRO A 436 7.39 13.23 -0.03
CA PRO A 436 6.65 13.78 -1.15
C PRO A 436 5.30 13.06 -1.25
N LEU A 437 4.21 13.82 -1.23
CA LEU A 437 2.90 13.34 -1.66
C LEU A 437 2.88 13.35 -3.18
N PHE A 438 2.36 12.31 -3.80
CA PHE A 438 2.26 12.25 -5.25
C PHE A 438 0.99 11.56 -5.72
N THR A 439 0.54 11.86 -6.94
CA THR A 439 -0.47 11.07 -7.65
C THR A 439 0.17 10.43 -8.88
N ILE A 440 -0.51 9.45 -9.48
CA ILE A 440 -0.04 8.81 -10.70
C ILE A 440 -1.10 8.97 -11.78
N LYS A 441 -0.70 9.52 -12.94
CA LYS A 441 -1.56 9.57 -14.11
C LYS A 441 -1.91 8.15 -14.55
N GLY A 442 -3.20 7.86 -14.62
CA GLY A 442 -3.68 6.51 -14.92
C GLY A 442 -3.68 5.53 -13.73
N GLY A 443 -3.24 5.97 -12.54
CA GLY A 443 -3.55 5.34 -11.24
C GLY A 443 -4.93 5.80 -10.74
N THR A 444 -5.26 5.65 -9.45
CA THR A 444 -6.58 6.09 -8.94
C THR A 444 -6.73 7.61 -8.83
N GLY A 445 -5.62 8.33 -8.68
CA GLY A 445 -5.57 9.80 -8.63
C GLY A 445 -5.66 10.40 -7.23
N VAL A 446 -5.74 9.59 -6.19
CA VAL A 446 -5.59 10.06 -4.80
C VAL A 446 -4.12 10.29 -4.46
N PRO A 447 -3.78 11.17 -3.51
CA PRO A 447 -2.42 11.30 -3.01
C PRO A 447 -1.91 10.02 -2.39
N LEU A 448 -0.67 9.71 -2.71
CA LEU A 448 0.06 8.53 -2.28
C LEU A 448 1.29 8.96 -1.50
N VAL A 449 1.72 8.08 -0.60
CA VAL A 449 3.01 8.14 0.08
C VAL A 449 3.61 6.75 0.19
N GLY A 450 4.93 6.63 0.28
CA GLY A 450 5.55 5.33 0.57
C GLY A 450 5.08 4.77 1.91
N SER A 451 4.66 3.50 1.94
CA SER A 451 4.12 2.86 3.16
C SER A 451 5.22 2.32 4.09
N HIS A 452 6.41 2.04 3.54
CA HIS A 452 7.47 1.31 4.23
C HIS A 452 8.71 2.15 4.51
N GLN A 453 9.82 1.47 4.82
CA GLN A 453 11.08 2.06 5.25
C GLN A 453 11.83 2.77 4.13
N ARG A 454 11.24 2.92 2.93
CA ARG A 454 11.87 3.50 1.75
C ARG A 454 11.08 4.73 1.29
N MET A 455 11.79 5.70 0.73
CA MET A 455 11.21 6.94 0.25
C MET A 455 11.22 7.00 -1.28
N CYS A 456 10.08 7.42 -1.82
CA CYS A 456 9.96 7.89 -3.19
C CYS A 456 10.44 9.34 -3.31
N LEU A 457 11.36 9.62 -4.23
CA LEU A 457 11.68 10.98 -4.67
C LEU A 457 11.10 11.24 -6.08
N PRO A 458 10.00 12.00 -6.19
CA PRO A 458 9.48 12.48 -7.46
C PRO A 458 10.51 13.28 -8.25
N GLN A 459 10.82 12.86 -9.47
CA GLN A 459 11.69 13.60 -10.37
C GLN A 459 11.45 13.21 -11.84
N LYS A 460 12.17 13.85 -12.77
CA LYS A 460 12.17 13.42 -14.17
C LYS A 460 12.78 12.03 -14.30
N ARG A 461 12.24 11.24 -15.22
CA ARG A 461 12.58 9.82 -15.39
C ARG A 461 14.07 9.55 -15.63
N ASP A 462 14.72 10.38 -16.44
CA ASP A 462 16.14 10.23 -16.78
C ASP A 462 17.08 10.49 -15.58
N LEU A 463 16.57 10.95 -14.44
CA LEU A 463 17.35 11.29 -13.25
C LEU A 463 17.38 10.18 -12.19
N CYS A 464 16.65 9.07 -12.36
CA CYS A 464 16.70 7.94 -11.42
C CYS A 464 18.07 7.25 -11.35
N ASN A 465 18.92 7.41 -12.37
CA ASN A 465 20.18 6.69 -12.53
C ASN A 465 21.42 7.49 -12.05
N GLY A 466 21.21 8.51 -11.20
CA GLY A 466 22.23 9.44 -10.72
C GLY A 466 23.12 8.88 -9.61
#